data_AF-A0AAV5ERS8-F1
#
_entry.id   AF-A0AAV5ERS8-F1
#
_cell.length_a   1.000
_cell.length_b   1.000
_cell.length_c   1.000
_cell.angle_alpha   90.00
_cell.angle_beta   90.00
_cell.angle_gamma   90.00
#
_symmetry.space_group_name_H-M   'P 1'
#
loop_
_entity.id
_entity.type
_entity.pdbx_description
1 polymer ?
#
loop_
_entity_poly.entity_id
_entity_poly.type
_entity_poly.pdbx_seq_one_letter_code
_entity_poly.pdbx_strand_id
1 'polypeptide(L)'
;MLLLVAAAAASTAAASATCVTSLLDLSPCLSFFKDAAATAAPPGCCEGLRAIIGTQAMCLCHIVNHSLERAIGVDIPINRAFQLLGDVCSLALPPEVITSCGDKDRVPPLYACPVPTA
;
A
#
# COMPACT_ATOMS: atom_id res chain seq x y z
N MET A 1 -42.38 10.22 32.87
CA MET A 1 -41.31 9.28 33.26
C MET A 1 -41.19 8.21 32.18
N LEU A 2 -40.17 8.28 31.33
CA LEU A 2 -39.28 7.16 31.00
C LEU A 2 -38.17 7.70 30.07
N LEU A 3 -36.95 7.79 30.60
CA LEU A 3 -35.73 8.07 29.86
C LEU A 3 -35.36 6.80 29.09
N LEU A 4 -35.29 6.89 27.76
CA LEU A 4 -34.60 5.91 26.94
C LEU A 4 -33.28 6.54 26.50
N VAL A 5 -32.26 6.32 27.32
CA VAL A 5 -30.86 6.58 26.96
C VAL A 5 -30.52 5.54 25.89
N ALA A 6 -30.67 5.91 24.63
CA ALA A 6 -30.13 5.12 23.53
C ALA A 6 -28.62 5.18 23.68
N ALA A 7 -28.03 4.07 24.13
CA ALA A 7 -26.59 3.89 24.19
C ALA A 7 -26.03 4.20 22.81
N ALA A 8 -25.26 5.28 22.71
CA ALA A 8 -24.38 5.48 21.59
C ALA A 8 -23.43 4.28 21.59
N ALA A 9 -23.69 3.30 20.72
CA ALA A 9 -22.68 2.36 20.31
C ALA A 9 -21.62 3.20 19.60
N ALA A 10 -20.65 3.68 20.38
CA ALA A 10 -19.40 4.15 19.85
C ALA A 10 -18.82 2.93 19.12
N SER A 11 -19.05 2.87 17.81
CA SER A 11 -18.23 2.10 16.90
C SER A 11 -16.84 2.65 17.10
N THR A 12 -16.08 2.03 18.00
CA THR A 12 -14.64 2.17 18.03
C THR A 12 -14.21 1.60 16.67
N ALA A 13 -14.13 2.47 15.67
CA ALA A 13 -13.36 2.17 14.50
C ALA A 13 -11.95 2.00 15.05
N ALA A 14 -11.59 0.77 15.38
CA ALA A 14 -10.20 0.36 15.32
C ALA A 14 -9.74 0.90 13.98
N ALA A 15 -8.88 1.92 13.99
CA ALA A 15 -8.35 2.49 12.77
C ALA A 15 -7.66 1.32 12.07
N SER A 16 -8.36 0.68 11.14
CA SER A 16 -7.80 -0.36 10.32
C SER A 16 -6.65 0.32 9.61
N ALA A 17 -5.43 -0.15 9.85
CA ALA A 17 -4.27 0.37 9.16
C ALA A 17 -4.55 0.19 7.66
N THR A 18 -4.78 1.29 6.95
CA THR A 18 -5.05 1.28 5.52
C THR A 18 -3.74 1.45 4.78
N CYS A 19 -3.65 0.80 3.63
CA CYS A 19 -2.42 0.80 2.86
C CYS A 19 -2.23 2.06 2.02
N VAL A 20 -3.29 2.83 1.74
CA VAL A 20 -3.22 4.03 0.91
C VAL A 20 -2.14 4.99 1.40
N THR A 21 -2.12 5.35 2.69
CA THR A 21 -1.18 6.35 3.20
C THR A 21 0.28 5.94 3.01
N SER A 22 0.60 4.66 3.22
CA SER A 22 1.95 4.14 3.02
C SER A 22 2.29 4.05 1.53
N LEU A 23 1.31 3.68 0.69
CA LEU A 23 1.54 3.57 -0.74
C LEU A 23 1.69 4.94 -1.42
N LEU A 24 1.21 6.02 -0.80
CA LEU A 24 1.50 7.39 -1.25
C LEU A 24 2.99 7.74 -1.17
N ASP A 25 3.76 7.09 -0.29
CA ASP A 25 5.22 7.27 -0.23
C ASP A 25 5.94 6.74 -1.49
N LEU A 26 5.26 5.96 -2.36
CA LEU A 26 5.75 5.60 -3.69
C LEU A 26 5.47 6.65 -4.77
N SER A 27 4.78 7.76 -4.47
CA SER A 27 4.52 8.82 -5.46
C SER A 27 5.77 9.25 -6.25
N PRO A 28 6.96 9.46 -5.65
CA PRO A 28 8.18 9.75 -6.42
C PRO A 28 8.62 8.60 -7.34
N CYS A 29 8.28 7.35 -7.04
CA CYS A 29 8.67 6.18 -7.84
C CYS A 29 7.84 5.98 -9.11
N LEU A 30 6.69 6.63 -9.24
CA LEU A 30 5.74 6.38 -10.34
C LEU A 30 6.37 6.58 -11.73
N SER A 31 7.26 7.57 -11.88
CA SER A 31 7.96 7.80 -13.15
C SER A 31 8.90 6.65 -13.53
N PHE A 32 9.48 5.95 -12.55
CA PHE A 32 10.32 4.77 -12.80
C PHE A 32 9.50 3.59 -13.31
N PHE A 33 8.29 3.39 -12.78
CA PHE A 33 7.42 2.29 -13.21
C PHE A 33 6.94 2.46 -14.65
N LYS A 34 6.65 3.70 -15.05
CA LYS A 34 6.08 4.01 -16.37
C LYS A 34 7.12 4.03 -17.50
N ASP A 35 8.34 4.44 -17.20
CA ASP A 35 9.40 4.55 -18.21
C ASP A 35 10.26 3.29 -18.17
N ALA A 36 10.13 2.40 -19.16
CA ALA A 36 10.89 1.15 -19.22
C ALA A 36 12.42 1.35 -19.41
N ALA A 37 12.86 2.53 -19.85
CA ALA A 37 14.26 2.88 -20.00
C ALA A 37 14.87 3.49 -18.74
N ALA A 38 14.05 3.82 -17.72
CA ALA A 38 14.56 4.31 -16.45
C ALA A 38 15.48 3.28 -15.78
N THR A 39 16.68 3.71 -15.41
CA THR A 39 17.72 2.90 -14.74
C THR A 39 18.04 3.37 -13.32
N ALA A 40 17.54 4.54 -12.92
CA ALA A 40 17.77 5.13 -11.60
C ALA A 40 16.45 5.57 -10.97
N ALA A 41 16.39 5.45 -9.64
CA ALA A 41 15.23 5.90 -8.88
C ALA A 41 15.17 7.45 -8.81
N PRO A 42 13.98 8.05 -8.96
CA PRO A 42 13.78 9.46 -8.69
C PRO A 42 14.14 9.83 -7.23
N PRO A 43 14.48 11.10 -6.94
CA PRO A 43 14.79 11.53 -5.58
C PRO A 43 13.64 11.23 -4.62
N GLY A 44 13.97 10.69 -3.44
CA GLY A 44 13.00 10.30 -2.41
C GLY A 44 12.31 8.94 -2.63
N CYS A 45 12.41 8.34 -3.83
CA CYS A 45 11.73 7.08 -4.13
C CYS A 45 12.20 5.91 -3.24
N CYS A 46 13.51 5.66 -3.14
CA CYS A 46 14.02 4.56 -2.33
C CYS A 46 13.78 4.78 -0.83
N GLU A 47 13.73 6.03 -0.37
CA GLU A 47 13.45 6.34 1.03
C GLU A 47 12.00 6.04 1.39
N GLY A 48 11.05 6.46 0.54
CA GLY A 48 9.63 6.11 0.69
C GLY A 48 9.43 4.59 0.66
N LEU A 49 10.07 3.90 -0.29
CA LEU A 49 9.99 2.43 -0.35
C LEU A 49 10.53 1.78 0.94
N ARG A 50 11.67 2.25 1.47
CA ARG A 50 12.23 1.75 2.73
C ARG A 50 11.31 2.00 3.92
N ALA A 51 10.64 3.15 3.97
CA ALA A 51 9.68 3.46 5.03
C ALA A 51 8.51 2.47 5.04
N ILE A 52 7.99 2.09 3.87
CA ILE A 52 6.89 1.12 3.76
C ILE A 52 7.34 -0.26 4.22
N ILE A 53 8.54 -0.71 3.83
CA ILE A 53 9.09 -2.00 4.27
C ILE A 53 9.22 -2.04 5.79
N GLY A 54 9.67 -0.94 6.41
CA GLY A 54 9.85 -0.85 7.85
C GLY A 54 8.56 -0.72 8.67
N THR A 55 7.46 -0.26 8.06
CA THR A 55 6.22 0.06 8.79
C THR A 55 5.03 -0.80 8.40
N GLN A 56 4.80 -1.00 7.10
CA GLN A 56 3.63 -1.66 6.54
C GLN A 56 4.00 -2.49 5.30
N ALA A 57 4.97 -3.41 5.43
CA ALA A 57 5.47 -4.22 4.31
C ALA A 57 4.35 -4.99 3.55
N MET A 58 3.32 -5.43 4.27
CA MET A 58 2.17 -6.13 3.68
C MET A 58 1.38 -5.27 2.67
N CYS A 59 1.48 -3.95 2.75
CA CYS A 59 0.84 -3.05 1.79
C CYS A 59 1.48 -3.12 0.40
N LEU A 60 2.72 -3.59 0.28
CA LEU A 60 3.35 -3.84 -1.02
C LEU A 60 2.66 -4.96 -1.80
N CYS A 61 1.88 -5.82 -1.13
CA CYS A 61 1.03 -6.78 -1.81
C CYS A 61 -0.01 -6.12 -2.73
N HIS A 62 -0.35 -4.84 -2.53
CA HIS A 62 -1.24 -4.12 -3.47
C HIS A 62 -0.56 -3.82 -4.81
N ILE A 63 0.77 -3.77 -4.85
CA ILE A 63 1.54 -3.73 -6.09
C ILE A 63 1.47 -5.11 -6.75
N VAL A 64 1.85 -6.17 -6.03
CA VAL A 64 1.86 -7.56 -6.52
C VAL A 64 0.48 -8.02 -7.03
N ASN A 65 -0.59 -7.65 -6.32
CA ASN A 65 -1.97 -7.99 -6.67
C ASN A 65 -2.61 -7.02 -7.68
N HIS A 66 -1.84 -6.10 -8.28
CA HIS A 66 -2.31 -5.09 -9.23
C HIS A 66 -3.46 -4.21 -8.70
N SER A 67 -3.63 -4.12 -7.39
CA SER A 67 -4.73 -3.39 -6.76
C SER A 67 -4.44 -1.89 -6.67
N LEU A 68 -3.17 -1.52 -6.47
CA LEU A 68 -2.72 -0.13 -6.54
C LEU A 68 -2.87 0.42 -7.96
N GLU A 69 -2.34 -0.29 -8.96
CA GLU A 69 -2.44 0.06 -10.39
C GLU A 69 -3.88 0.38 -10.79
N ARG A 70 -4.84 -0.49 -10.44
CA ARG A 70 -6.27 -0.26 -10.69
C ARG A 70 -6.84 0.94 -9.94
N ALA A 71 -6.34 1.22 -8.73
CA ALA A 71 -6.81 2.34 -7.93
C ALA A 71 -6.33 3.70 -8.43
N ILE A 72 -5.10 3.78 -8.95
CA ILE A 72 -4.50 5.05 -9.41
C ILE A 72 -4.50 5.22 -10.94
N GLY A 73 -4.86 4.18 -11.69
CA GLY A 73 -4.89 4.20 -13.15
C GLY A 73 -3.49 4.31 -13.79
N VAL A 74 -2.46 3.78 -13.13
CA VAL A 74 -1.06 3.81 -13.60
C VAL A 74 -0.54 2.39 -13.68
N ASP A 75 -0.01 2.01 -14.84
CA ASP A 75 0.66 0.73 -15.07
C ASP A 75 1.90 0.61 -14.17
N ILE A 76 1.93 -0.44 -13.36
CA ILE A 76 3.05 -0.78 -12.47
C ILE A 76 3.42 -2.24 -12.76
N PRO A 77 4.27 -2.48 -13.76
CA PRO A 77 4.64 -3.83 -14.12
C PRO A 77 5.49 -4.44 -13.01
N ILE A 78 5.09 -5.63 -12.55
CA ILE A 78 5.63 -6.28 -11.35
C ILE A 78 7.14 -6.49 -11.42
N ASN A 79 7.67 -6.81 -12.60
CA ASN A 79 9.11 -6.96 -12.81
C ASN A 79 9.88 -5.65 -12.54
N ARG A 80 9.33 -4.48 -12.90
CA ARG A 80 9.92 -3.17 -12.62
C ARG A 80 9.83 -2.84 -11.14
N ALA A 81 8.74 -3.22 -10.45
CA ALA A 81 8.64 -3.09 -9.01
C ALA A 81 9.74 -3.87 -8.28
N PHE A 82 10.00 -5.11 -8.69
CA PHE A 82 11.08 -5.92 -8.12
C PHE A 82 12.47 -5.40 -8.46
N GLN A 83 12.68 -4.95 -9.70
CA GLN A 83 13.93 -4.33 -10.12
C GLN A 83 14.22 -3.04 -9.34
N LEU A 84 13.19 -2.20 -9.12
CA LEU A 84 13.33 -0.99 -8.34
C LEU A 84 13.73 -1.33 -6.89
N LEU A 85 13.04 -2.30 -6.29
CA LEU A 85 13.28 -2.72 -4.91
C LEU A 85 14.72 -3.25 -4.74
N GLY A 86 15.13 -4.21 -5.56
CA GLY A 86 16.41 -4.90 -5.44
C GLY A 86 17.54 -4.17 -6.14
N ASP A 87 17.55 -4.17 -7.47
CA ASP A 87 18.67 -3.69 -8.28
C ASP A 87 18.94 -2.19 -8.12
N VAL A 88 17.89 -1.37 -7.97
CA VAL A 88 18.03 0.09 -7.93
C VAL A 88 18.14 0.62 -6.50
N CYS A 89 17.24 0.20 -5.61
CA CYS A 89 17.20 0.69 -4.22
C CYS A 89 17.99 -0.18 -3.25
N SER A 90 18.47 -1.37 -3.65
CA SER A 90 19.21 -2.30 -2.77
C SER A 90 18.45 -2.66 -1.49
N LEU A 91 17.12 -2.75 -1.58
CA LEU A 91 16.24 -3.10 -0.48
C LEU A 91 15.87 -4.58 -0.58
N ALA A 92 15.80 -5.23 0.58
CA ALA A 92 15.33 -6.60 0.69
C ALA A 92 13.92 -6.62 1.28
N LEU A 93 12.98 -7.25 0.59
CA LEU A 93 11.70 -7.62 1.18
C LEU A 93 11.78 -9.06 1.68
N PRO A 94 11.34 -9.37 2.91
CA PRO A 94 11.29 -10.74 3.38
C PRO A 94 10.42 -11.58 2.43
N PRO A 95 10.86 -12.78 2.02
CA PRO A 95 10.09 -13.62 1.11
C PRO A 95 8.75 -14.05 1.71
N GLU A 96 8.62 -14.03 3.04
CA GLU A 96 7.34 -14.30 3.73
C GLU A 96 6.26 -13.26 3.36
N VAL A 97 6.65 -12.00 3.12
CA VAL A 97 5.70 -10.94 2.74
C VAL A 97 5.10 -11.25 1.37
N ILE A 98 5.94 -11.57 0.38
CA ILE A 98 5.50 -11.85 -0.99
C ILE A 98 4.65 -13.12 -1.03
N THR A 99 5.09 -14.18 -0.36
CA THR A 99 4.34 -15.45 -0.31
C THR A 99 3.02 -15.31 0.43
N SER A 100 2.92 -14.39 1.39
CA SER A 100 1.66 -14.09 2.09
C SER A 100 0.71 -13.20 1.28
N CYS A 101 1.11 -12.63 0.13
CA CYS A 101 0.22 -11.75 -0.66
C CYS A 101 -1.01 -12.46 -1.25
N GLY A 102 -1.01 -13.79 -1.30
CA GLY A 102 -2.18 -14.60 -1.68
C GLY A 102 -3.23 -14.72 -0.58
N ASP A 103 -2.85 -14.46 0.67
CA ASP A 103 -3.71 -14.55 1.84
C ASP A 103 -4.37 -13.20 2.11
N LYS A 104 -5.65 -13.06 1.74
CA LYS A 104 -6.35 -11.76 1.79
C LYS A 104 -6.51 -11.24 3.21
N ASP A 105 -6.59 -12.12 4.21
CA ASP A 105 -6.74 -11.75 5.62
C ASP A 105 -5.47 -11.10 6.19
N ARG A 106 -4.31 -11.36 5.57
CA ARG A 106 -3.03 -10.76 5.94
C ARG A 106 -2.75 -9.41 5.28
N VAL A 107 -3.42 -9.09 4.18
CA VAL A 107 -3.20 -7.83 3.45
C VAL A 107 -4.21 -6.78 3.93
N PRO A 108 -3.77 -5.69 4.58
CA PRO A 108 -4.69 -4.65 5.02
C PRO A 108 -5.40 -4.00 3.82
N PRO A 109 -6.62 -3.48 4.01
CA PRO A 109 -7.38 -2.88 2.92
C PRO A 109 -6.65 -1.65 2.35
N LEU A 110 -6.80 -1.43 1.04
CA LEU A 110 -6.19 -0.28 0.38
C LEU A 110 -6.73 1.03 0.95
N TYR A 111 -8.05 1.16 0.99
CA TYR A 111 -8.78 2.29 1.54
C TYR A 111 -9.71 1.79 2.64
N ALA A 112 -9.97 2.63 3.64
CA ALA A 112 -11.10 2.44 4.52
C ALA A 112 -12.30 3.11 3.84
N CYS A 113 -13.34 2.34 3.52
CA CYS A 113 -14.63 2.94 3.26
C CYS A 113 -15.16 3.55 4.57
N PRO A 114 -15.79 4.73 4.50
CA PRO A 114 -17.20 4.82 4.80
C PRO A 114 -17.97 4.79 3.47
N VAL A 115 -19.12 4.14 3.45
CA VAL A 115 -20.20 4.64 2.59
C VAL A 115 -20.71 5.90 3.31
N PRO A 116 -20.59 7.11 2.74
CA PRO A 116 -21.37 8.24 3.21
C PRO A 116 -22.84 7.89 2.95
N THR A 117 -23.53 7.43 3.97
CA THR A 117 -25.00 7.32 3.96
C THR A 117 -25.52 8.75 4.04
N ALA A 118 -25.96 9.28 2.89
CA ALA A 118 -26.82 10.46 2.84
C ALA A 118 -28.21 10.12 3.39
#